data_AF-A0A7W1ZVS8-F1
#
_entry.id   AF-A0A7W1ZVS8-F1
#
_cell.length_a   1.000
_cell.length_b   1.000
_cell.length_c   1.000
_cell.angle_alpha   90.00
_cell.angle_beta   90.00
_cell.angle_gamma   90.00
#
_symmetry.space_group_name_H-M   'P 1'
#
loop_
_entity.id
_entity.type
_entity.pdbx_description
1 polymer ?
#
loop_
_entity_poly.entity_id
_entity_poly.type
_entity_poly.pdbx_seq_one_letter_code
_entity_poly.pdbx_strand_id
1 'polypeptide(L)'
;NMIDYTPNAGHDLGGGKDAFKSLSAFYGLTLNNKSYPECSWKISSKNKTAKLEVKTTPDILVEAYLWAAESENMKFTEATWTSVALGAKNKPVAKADIRFPASGFKAFYLDLKYRDPNGGEYTESTRMFVADQNELKLN
;
A
#
# COMPACT_ATOMS: atom_id res chain seq x y z
N ASN A 1 -7.42 -7.99 -4.20
CA ASN A 1 -7.60 -6.53 -4.27
C ASN A 1 -7.10 -6.10 -5.65
N MET A 2 -7.34 -4.87 -6.12
CA MET A 2 -6.73 -4.35 -7.36
C MET A 2 -6.63 -2.82 -7.24
N ILE A 3 -5.87 -2.35 -6.26
CA ILE A 3 -5.68 -0.93 -5.98
C ILE A 3 -4.22 -0.60 -6.19
N ASP A 4 -3.94 0.52 -6.85
CA ASP A 4 -2.62 1.11 -6.96
C ASP A 4 -2.75 2.61 -6.64
N TYR A 5 -1.99 3.06 -5.66
CA TYR A 5 -1.96 4.48 -5.28
C TYR A 5 -0.70 5.12 -5.87
N THR A 6 -0.85 6.34 -6.38
CA THR A 6 0.27 7.18 -6.82
C THR A 6 0.46 8.33 -5.83
N PRO A 7 1.09 8.09 -4.66
CA PRO A 7 1.24 9.10 -3.62
C PRO A 7 2.01 10.31 -4.16
N ASN A 8 1.58 11.51 -3.75
CA ASN A 8 2.13 12.80 -4.17
C ASN A 8 1.95 13.14 -5.66
N ALA A 9 1.19 12.34 -6.41
CA ALA A 9 0.81 12.67 -7.77
C ALA A 9 -0.44 13.57 -7.81
N GLY A 10 -0.52 14.44 -8.81
CA GLY A 10 -1.73 15.21 -9.12
C GLY A 10 -2.73 14.40 -9.93
N HIS A 11 -3.72 15.09 -10.52
CA HIS A 11 -4.73 14.47 -11.39
C HIS A 11 -4.13 13.76 -12.63
N ASP A 12 -2.90 14.08 -13.00
CA ASP A 12 -2.16 13.46 -14.09
C ASP A 12 -1.42 12.16 -13.69
N LEU A 13 -1.53 11.75 -12.42
CA LEU A 13 -0.89 10.56 -11.86
C LEU A 13 0.65 10.57 -12.04
N GLY A 14 1.28 11.76 -11.99
CA GLY A 14 2.72 11.90 -12.17
C GLY A 14 3.16 11.56 -13.59
N GLY A 15 2.38 12.01 -14.59
CA GLY A 15 2.54 11.62 -15.99
C GLY A 15 2.15 10.17 -16.30
N GLY A 16 1.44 9.49 -15.39
CA GLY A 16 0.87 8.16 -15.56
C GLY A 16 1.85 6.99 -15.58
N LYS A 17 3.16 7.24 -15.42
CA LYS A 17 4.20 6.21 -15.59
C LYS A 17 3.98 4.98 -14.72
N ASP A 18 3.68 5.16 -13.44
CA ASP A 18 3.47 4.04 -12.53
C ASP A 18 2.09 3.40 -12.72
N ALA A 19 1.05 4.21 -12.95
CA ALA A 19 -0.28 3.72 -13.28
C ALA A 19 -0.28 2.80 -14.53
N PHE A 20 0.48 3.17 -15.58
CA PHE A 20 0.59 2.35 -16.79
C PHE A 20 1.36 1.05 -16.55
N LYS A 21 2.35 1.01 -15.64
CA LYS A 21 3.02 -0.27 -15.28
C LYS A 21 2.04 -1.21 -14.60
N SER A 22 1.29 -0.73 -13.62
CA SER A 22 0.29 -1.54 -12.91
C SER A 22 -0.82 -2.02 -13.84
N LEU A 23 -1.28 -1.15 -14.76
CA LEU A 23 -2.25 -1.54 -15.78
C LEU A 23 -1.69 -2.59 -16.75
N SER A 24 -0.45 -2.42 -17.20
CA SER A 24 0.26 -3.39 -18.06
C SER A 24 0.38 -4.75 -17.41
N ALA A 25 0.83 -4.79 -16.14
CA ALA A 25 0.95 -6.01 -15.37
C ALA A 25 -0.41 -6.72 -15.20
N PHE A 26 -1.46 -5.96 -14.85
CA PHE A 26 -2.83 -6.50 -14.74
C PHE A 26 -3.30 -7.14 -16.05
N TYR A 27 -3.18 -6.43 -17.17
CA TYR A 27 -3.57 -6.95 -18.48
C TYR A 27 -2.74 -8.18 -18.87
N GLY A 28 -1.43 -8.13 -18.65
CA GLY A 28 -0.55 -9.24 -18.96
C GLY A 28 -0.87 -10.50 -18.15
N LEU A 29 -1.15 -10.38 -16.86
CA LEU A 29 -1.62 -11.50 -16.03
C LEU A 29 -2.93 -12.08 -16.55
N THR A 30 -3.89 -11.19 -16.88
CA THR A 30 -5.21 -11.58 -17.39
C THR A 30 -5.11 -12.35 -18.72
N LEU A 31 -4.40 -11.78 -19.70
CA LEU A 31 -4.27 -12.35 -21.04
C LEU A 31 -3.54 -13.69 -21.03
N ASN A 32 -2.62 -13.89 -20.09
CA ASN A 32 -1.87 -15.13 -19.93
C ASN A 32 -2.53 -16.14 -18.96
N ASN A 33 -3.74 -15.86 -18.49
CA ASN A 33 -4.47 -16.68 -17.52
C ASN A 33 -3.62 -17.03 -16.28
N LYS A 34 -2.84 -16.07 -15.80
CA LYS A 34 -2.01 -16.18 -14.59
C LYS A 34 -2.80 -15.71 -13.37
N SER A 35 -2.51 -16.29 -12.22
CA SER A 35 -3.06 -15.82 -10.96
C SER A 35 -2.52 -14.42 -10.64
N TYR A 36 -3.39 -13.53 -10.16
CA TYR A 36 -2.96 -12.27 -9.56
C TYR A 36 -2.21 -12.54 -8.26
N PRO A 37 -1.22 -11.71 -7.90
CA PRO A 37 -0.56 -11.82 -6.62
C PRO A 37 -1.57 -11.70 -5.46
N GLU A 38 -1.26 -12.40 -4.38
CA GLU A 38 -1.93 -12.25 -3.10
C GLU A 38 -1.72 -10.83 -2.54
N CYS A 39 -2.83 -10.18 -2.21
CA CYS A 39 -2.89 -8.96 -1.40
C CYS A 39 -4.13 -9.02 -0.52
N SER A 40 -4.07 -9.85 0.51
CA SER A 40 -5.09 -9.92 1.57
C SER A 40 -4.49 -9.51 2.90
N TRP A 41 -5.26 -8.82 3.74
CA TRP A 41 -4.74 -8.21 4.95
C TRP A 41 -5.56 -8.50 6.19
N LYS A 42 -4.90 -8.38 7.33
CA LYS A 42 -5.50 -8.29 8.66
C LYS A 42 -4.96 -7.06 9.35
N ILE A 43 -5.86 -6.27 9.94
CA ILE A 43 -5.50 -5.15 10.80
C ILE A 43 -6.05 -5.39 12.19
N SER A 44 -5.26 -5.02 13.20
CA SER A 44 -5.67 -5.02 14.60
C SER A 44 -5.12 -3.76 15.27
N SER A 45 -5.81 -3.24 16.29
CA SER A 45 -5.35 -2.09 17.04
C SER A 45 -5.36 -2.36 18.54
N LYS A 46 -4.33 -1.87 19.23
CA LYS A 46 -4.18 -1.92 20.69
C LYS A 46 -3.22 -0.83 21.13
N ASN A 47 -3.47 -0.23 22.30
CA ASN A 47 -2.57 0.74 22.93
C ASN A 47 -2.09 1.85 21.97
N LYS A 48 -3.03 2.49 21.26
CA LYS A 48 -2.76 3.57 20.29
C LYS A 48 -1.79 3.18 19.15
N THR A 49 -1.77 1.90 18.81
CA THR A 49 -0.98 1.34 17.72
C THR A 49 -1.87 0.42 16.90
N ALA A 50 -1.72 0.45 15.58
CA ALA A 50 -2.27 -0.56 14.68
C ALA A 50 -1.15 -1.47 14.17
N LYS A 51 -1.46 -2.76 14.05
CA LYS A 51 -0.61 -3.75 13.39
C LYS A 51 -1.31 -4.22 12.13
N LEU A 52 -0.67 -3.99 10.99
CA LEU A 52 -1.13 -4.39 9.67
C LEU A 52 -0.25 -5.52 9.14
N GLU A 53 -0.87 -6.67 8.87
CA GLU A 53 -0.23 -7.84 8.29
C GLU A 53 -0.87 -8.15 6.94
N VAL A 54 -0.06 -8.16 5.88
CA VAL A 54 -0.54 -8.35 4.50
C VAL A 54 0.14 -9.59 3.94
N LYS A 55 -0.67 -10.57 3.51
CA LYS A 55 -0.19 -11.74 2.78
C LYS A 55 0.28 -11.31 1.40
N THR A 56 1.34 -11.96 0.95
CA THR A 56 2.03 -11.62 -0.29
C THR A 56 2.23 -12.87 -1.17
N THR A 57 2.75 -12.66 -2.37
CA THR A 57 3.25 -13.72 -3.27
C THR A 57 4.78 -13.72 -3.24
N PRO A 58 5.43 -14.51 -2.37
CA PRO A 58 6.83 -14.26 -1.98
C PRO A 58 7.83 -14.41 -3.11
N ASP A 59 7.60 -15.38 -3.99
CA ASP A 59 8.45 -15.73 -5.12
C ASP A 59 8.57 -14.60 -6.16
N ILE A 60 7.66 -13.63 -6.16
CA ILE A 60 7.71 -12.47 -7.05
C ILE A 60 7.76 -11.13 -6.29
N LEU A 61 7.70 -11.15 -4.96
CA LEU A 61 7.76 -9.95 -4.12
C LEU A 61 9.17 -9.36 -4.09
N VAL A 62 9.28 -8.12 -4.55
CA VAL A 62 10.54 -7.35 -4.55
C VAL A 62 10.73 -6.64 -3.22
N GLU A 63 9.70 -5.93 -2.75
CA GLU A 63 9.71 -5.16 -1.51
C GLU A 63 8.26 -4.85 -1.08
N ALA A 64 8.05 -4.44 0.17
CA ALA A 64 6.83 -3.79 0.60
C ALA A 64 7.15 -2.45 1.27
N TYR A 65 6.30 -1.45 1.05
CA TYR A 65 6.43 -0.13 1.63
C TYR A 65 5.22 0.19 2.51
N LEU A 66 5.46 0.78 3.68
CA LEU A 66 4.43 1.49 4.43
C LEU A 66 4.39 2.91 3.93
N TRP A 67 3.29 3.32 3.31
CA TRP A 67 3.01 4.71 2.99
C TRP A 67 2.15 5.33 4.08
N ALA A 68 2.46 6.57 4.47
CA ALA A 68 1.68 7.30 5.45
C ALA A 68 1.71 8.81 5.21
N ALA A 69 0.64 9.47 5.65
CA ALA A 69 0.50 10.92 5.71
C ALA A 69 -0.27 11.31 6.98
N GLU A 70 0.01 12.50 7.51
CA GLU A 70 -0.70 13.09 8.65
C GLU A 70 -1.42 14.37 8.21
N SER A 71 -2.58 14.64 8.80
CA SER A 71 -3.41 15.82 8.51
C SER A 71 -4.22 16.23 9.74
N GLU A 72 -4.56 17.50 9.88
CA GLU A 72 -5.40 18.00 10.98
C GLU A 72 -6.85 17.50 10.88
N ASN A 73 -7.31 17.15 9.68
CA ASN A 73 -8.63 16.63 9.41
C ASN A 73 -8.56 15.42 8.45
N MET A 74 -9.68 14.76 8.19
CA MET A 74 -9.71 13.56 7.32
C MET A 74 -9.54 13.86 5.82
N LYS A 75 -9.14 15.08 5.43
CA LYS A 75 -8.77 15.42 4.05
C LYS A 75 -7.26 15.29 3.91
N PHE A 76 -6.83 14.34 3.08
CA PHE A 76 -5.41 14.05 2.80
C PHE A 76 -4.97 14.51 1.41
N THR A 77 -5.80 15.28 0.70
CA THR A 77 -5.54 15.74 -0.67
C THR A 77 -4.34 16.67 -0.78
N GLU A 78 -4.02 17.41 0.28
CA GLU A 78 -2.86 18.31 0.37
C GLU A 78 -1.74 17.72 1.24
N ALA A 79 -1.95 16.52 1.79
CA ALA A 79 -0.98 15.90 2.68
C ALA A 79 0.18 15.32 1.88
N THR A 80 1.40 15.50 2.39
CA THR A 80 2.59 14.86 1.82
C THR A 80 2.70 13.43 2.32
N TRP A 81 2.77 12.50 1.39
CA TRP A 81 2.91 11.08 1.65
C TRP A 81 4.39 10.69 1.69
N THR A 82 4.76 9.96 2.75
CA THR A 82 6.11 9.42 2.92
C THR A 82 6.07 7.91 3.02
N SER A 83 7.16 7.25 2.66
CA SER A 83 7.26 5.80 2.71
C SER A 83 8.47 5.29 3.46
N VAL A 84 8.32 4.09 4.03
CA VAL A 84 9.40 3.33 4.65
C VAL A 84 9.37 1.91 4.10
N ALA A 85 10.53 1.42 3.66
CA ALA A 85 10.69 0.03 3.22
C ALA A 85 10.61 -0.92 4.42
N LEU A 86 9.92 -2.05 4.24
CA LEU A 86 9.67 -3.03 5.30
C LEU A 86 10.63 -4.23 5.25
N GLY A 87 11.50 -4.29 4.24
CA GLY A 87 12.41 -5.42 4.02
C GLY A 87 11.63 -6.72 3.87
N ALA A 88 10.55 -6.69 3.09
CA ALA A 88 9.60 -7.79 2.95
C ALA A 88 9.94 -8.75 1.80
N LYS A 89 11.03 -8.50 1.05
CA LYS A 89 11.48 -9.36 -0.06
C LYS A 89 11.43 -10.84 0.29
N ASN A 90 10.80 -11.63 -0.56
CA ASN A 90 10.61 -13.09 -0.39
C ASN A 90 9.94 -13.53 0.91
N LYS A 91 9.23 -12.65 1.64
CA LYS A 91 8.48 -13.01 2.85
C LYS A 91 7.01 -13.26 2.51
N PRO A 92 6.35 -14.26 3.15
CA PRO A 92 4.91 -14.57 2.98
C PRO A 92 3.97 -13.53 3.59
N VAL A 93 4.49 -12.66 4.46
CA VAL A 93 3.71 -11.61 5.11
C VAL A 93 4.58 -10.37 5.24
N ALA A 94 4.09 -9.24 4.71
CA ALA A 94 4.60 -7.90 5.02
C ALA A 94 3.91 -7.38 6.29
N LYS A 95 4.69 -6.76 7.18
CA LYS A 95 4.19 -6.31 8.49
C LYS A 95 4.58 -4.87 8.75
N ALA A 96 3.63 -4.09 9.25
CA ALA A 96 3.86 -2.74 9.73
C ALA A 96 3.18 -2.53 11.08
N ASP A 97 3.91 -1.87 11.98
CA ASP A 97 3.39 -1.34 13.24
C ASP A 97 3.26 0.18 13.10
N ILE A 98 2.04 0.69 13.23
CA ILE A 98 1.68 2.08 12.99
C ILE A 98 1.25 2.70 14.30
N ARG A 99 2.04 3.66 14.80
CA ARG A 99 1.61 4.50 15.94
C ARG A 99 0.57 5.50 15.47
N PHE A 100 -0.48 5.66 16.27
CA PHE A 100 -1.48 6.70 16.07
C PHE A 100 -0.87 8.09 16.27
N PRO A 101 -1.37 9.12 15.57
CA PRO A 101 -0.82 10.45 15.66
C PRO A 101 -1.09 11.06 17.05
N ALA A 102 -0.25 12.00 17.49
CA ALA A 102 -0.48 12.72 18.74
C ALA A 102 -1.69 13.67 18.64
N SER A 103 -2.00 14.15 17.43
CA SER A 103 -3.14 15.02 17.11
C SER A 103 -3.60 14.82 15.66
N GLY A 104 -4.84 15.21 15.35
CA GLY A 104 -5.38 15.06 13.99
C GLY A 104 -5.54 13.59 13.58
N PHE A 105 -5.20 13.30 12.33
CA PHE A 105 -5.41 12.02 11.67
C PHE A 105 -4.16 11.54 10.95
N LYS A 106 -3.99 10.22 10.89
CA LYS A 106 -2.95 9.55 10.11
C LYS A 106 -3.60 8.58 9.14
N ALA A 107 -3.35 8.77 7.85
CA ALA A 107 -3.72 7.79 6.83
C ALA A 107 -2.50 6.95 6.46
N PHE A 108 -2.72 5.67 6.19
CA PHE A 108 -1.65 4.74 5.85
C PHE A 108 -2.16 3.53 5.06
N TYR A 109 -1.25 2.89 4.31
CA TYR A 109 -1.50 1.64 3.60
C TYR A 109 -0.18 0.89 3.38
N LEU A 110 -0.25 -0.41 3.05
CA LEU A 110 0.91 -1.12 2.52
C LEU A 110 0.84 -1.18 1.00
N ASP A 111 2.01 -1.04 0.39
CA ASP A 111 2.20 -1.09 -1.04
C ASP A 111 3.19 -2.21 -1.38
N LEU A 112 2.71 -3.23 -2.07
CA LEU A 112 3.46 -4.44 -2.38
C LEU A 112 4.05 -4.31 -3.78
N LYS A 113 5.37 -4.30 -3.85
CA LYS A 113 6.08 -4.19 -5.12
C LYS A 113 6.41 -5.58 -5.65
N TYR A 114 5.87 -5.90 -6.82
CA TYR A 114 6.00 -7.20 -7.47
C TYR A 114 6.76 -7.10 -8.78
N ARG A 115 7.40 -8.21 -9.17
CA ARG A 115 7.91 -8.38 -10.54
C ARG A 115 6.73 -8.57 -11.51
N ASP A 116 6.75 -7.85 -12.61
CA ASP A 116 5.83 -8.09 -13.73
C ASP A 116 6.36 -9.27 -14.56
N PRO A 117 5.57 -10.33 -14.81
CA PRO A 117 5.98 -11.43 -15.69
C PRO A 117 6.30 -10.99 -17.13
N ASN A 118 5.82 -9.82 -17.57
CA ASN A 118 6.12 -9.23 -18.88
C ASN A 118 7.37 -8.32 -18.86
N GLY A 119 8.03 -8.19 -17.70
CA GLY A 119 9.22 -7.39 -17.50
C GLY A 119 8.94 -6.10 -16.73
N GLY A 120 9.86 -5.75 -15.82
CA GLY A 120 9.71 -4.61 -14.94
C GLY A 120 9.04 -4.96 -13.61
N GLU A 121 8.49 -3.94 -12.97
CA GLU A 121 7.91 -4.02 -11.63
C GLU A 121 6.66 -3.15 -11.57
N TYR A 122 5.71 -3.56 -10.74
CA TYR A 122 4.48 -2.83 -10.48
C TYR A 122 4.09 -2.95 -9.01
N THR A 123 3.09 -2.19 -8.60
CA THR A 123 2.62 -2.13 -7.22
C THR A 123 1.16 -2.58 -7.11
N GLU A 124 0.85 -3.25 -6.01
CA GLU A 124 -0.52 -3.49 -5.56
C GLU A 124 -0.61 -3.07 -4.09
N SER A 125 -1.50 -2.13 -3.81
CA SER A 125 -1.68 -1.59 -2.47
C SER A 125 -2.82 -2.29 -1.74
N THR A 126 -2.79 -2.30 -0.41
CA THR A 126 -3.99 -2.51 0.39
C THR A 126 -4.97 -1.35 0.18
N ARG A 127 -6.18 -1.46 0.72
CA ARG A 127 -6.96 -0.24 0.97
C ARG A 127 -6.21 0.70 1.91
N MET A 128 -6.63 1.96 1.91
CA MET A 128 -6.22 2.94 2.90
C MET A 128 -6.92 2.74 4.24
N PHE A 129 -6.17 2.94 5.32
CA PHE A 129 -6.65 2.99 6.70
C PHE A 129 -6.45 4.39 7.24
N VAL A 130 -7.29 4.80 8.19
CA VAL A 130 -7.17 6.10 8.86
C VAL A 130 -7.31 5.90 10.36
N ALA A 131 -6.43 6.52 11.13
CA ALA A 131 -6.48 6.55 12.59
C ALA A 131 -6.54 7.99 13.11
N ASP A 132 -7.23 8.20 14.22
CA ASP A 132 -7.00 9.37 15.09
C ASP A 132 -6.09 8.96 16.25
N GLN A 133 -5.98 9.79 17.29
CA GLN A 133 -5.15 9.56 18.47
C GLN A 133 -5.46 8.29 19.26
N ASN A 134 -6.65 7.72 19.09
CA ASN A 134 -7.23 6.71 19.97
C ASN A 134 -7.63 5.44 19.23
N GLU A 135 -8.10 5.54 17.98
CA GLU A 135 -8.67 4.41 17.25
C GLU A 135 -8.53 4.51 15.73
N LEU A 136 -8.83 3.39 15.06
CA LEU A 136 -9.02 3.35 13.62
C LEU A 136 -10.41 3.92 13.28
N LYS A 137 -10.44 4.89 12.37
CA LYS A 137 -11.67 5.49 11.82
C LYS A 137 -12.11 4.84 10.52
N LEU A 138 -11.14 4.34 9.76
CA LEU A 138 -11.37 3.57 8.54
C LEU A 138 -10.55 2.30 8.67
N ASN A 139 -11.26 1.17 8.79
CA ASN A 139 -10.66 -0.16 8.93
C ASN A 139 -10.87 -0.97 7.67
#